data_AF-B2KBL9-F1
#
_entry.id   AF-B2KBL9-F1
#
_cell.length_a   1.000
_cell.length_b   1.000
_cell.length_c   1.000
_cell.angle_alpha   90.00
_cell.angle_beta   90.00
_cell.angle_gamma   90.00
#
_symmetry.space_group_name_H-M   'P 1'
#
loop_
_entity.id
_entity.type
_entity.pdbx_description
1 polymer ?
#
loop_
_entity_poly.entity_id
_entity_poly.type
_entity_poly.pdbx_seq_one_letter_code
_entity_poly.pdbx_strand_id
1 'polypeptide(L)'
;MAKRGYEVTVRRIPLEVNIENVEPMEIATLVSMIEERMAKIADKTGTIDTLKLAIMTAMEFAAEVYLKGSNAGAKRQEEERKVDELILKLQNSLSGTLIK
;
A
#
# COMPACT_ATOMS: atom_id res chain seq x y z
N MET A 1 -8.01 -19.40 -22.66
CA MET A 1 -8.48 -19.54 -21.25
C MET A 1 -9.36 -18.35 -20.97
N ALA A 2 -10.67 -18.53 -20.77
CA ALA A 2 -11.57 -17.40 -20.48
C ALA A 2 -11.22 -16.82 -19.10
N LYS A 3 -10.87 -15.54 -19.07
CA LYS A 3 -10.64 -14.76 -17.85
C LYS A 3 -11.97 -14.75 -17.08
N ARG A 4 -12.15 -15.61 -16.06
CA ARG A 4 -13.33 -15.56 -15.19
C ARG A 4 -13.26 -14.25 -14.40
N GLY A 5 -14.12 -13.30 -14.70
CA GLY A 5 -14.36 -12.15 -13.84
C GLY A 5 -15.04 -12.61 -12.55
N TYR A 6 -14.80 -11.88 -11.46
CA TYR A 6 -15.46 -12.07 -10.18
C TYR A 6 -16.54 -10.99 -10.03
N GLU A 7 -17.77 -11.40 -9.77
CA GLU A 7 -18.84 -10.49 -9.44
C GLU A 7 -18.73 -10.09 -7.97
N VAL A 8 -18.64 -8.77 -7.73
CA VAL A 8 -18.65 -8.19 -6.39
C VAL A 8 -19.66 -7.05 -6.32
N THR A 9 -20.05 -6.67 -5.11
CA THR A 9 -20.93 -5.53 -4.88
C THR A 9 -20.27 -4.56 -3.92
N VAL A 10 -20.18 -3.28 -4.31
CA VAL A 10 -19.70 -2.20 -3.45
C VAL A 10 -20.84 -1.20 -3.30
N ARG A 11 -21.34 -0.98 -2.07
CA ARG A 11 -22.43 -0.03 -1.79
C ARG A 11 -23.67 -0.22 -2.70
N ARG A 12 -24.06 -1.48 -2.95
CA ARG A 12 -25.16 -1.90 -3.84
C ARG A 12 -24.92 -1.69 -5.33
N ILE A 13 -23.69 -1.38 -5.73
CA ILE A 13 -23.28 -1.30 -7.14
C ILE A 13 -22.61 -2.64 -7.49
N PRO A 14 -23.20 -3.47 -8.37
CA PRO A 14 -22.58 -4.69 -8.84
C PRO A 14 -21.44 -4.35 -9.81
N LEU A 15 -20.31 -5.05 -9.69
CA LEU A 15 -19.10 -4.85 -10.47
C LEU A 15 -18.53 -6.21 -10.86
N GLU A 16 -18.13 -6.35 -12.12
CA GLU A 16 -17.30 -7.47 -12.56
C GLU A 16 -15.84 -7.03 -12.52
N VAL A 17 -15.04 -7.70 -11.69
CA VAL A 17 -13.63 -7.38 -11.49
C VAL A 17 -12.74 -8.56 -11.86
N ASN A 18 -11.66 -8.24 -12.55
CA ASN A 18 -10.60 -9.19 -12.88
C ASN A 18 -9.26 -8.54 -12.56
N ILE A 19 -8.78 -8.77 -11.35
CA ILE A 19 -7.52 -8.21 -10.85
C ILE A 19 -6.47 -9.33 -10.93
N GLU A 20 -5.38 -9.04 -11.62
CA GLU A 20 -4.29 -10.00 -11.80
C GLU A 20 -3.60 -10.30 -10.47
N ASN A 21 -3.31 -11.57 -10.21
CA ASN A 21 -2.66 -12.06 -8.98
C ASN A 21 -3.42 -11.76 -7.67
N VAL A 22 -4.74 -11.57 -7.72
CA VAL A 22 -5.57 -11.39 -6.53
C VAL A 22 -6.61 -12.51 -6.49
N GLU A 23 -6.61 -13.27 -5.39
CA GLU A 23 -7.53 -14.37 -5.18
C GLU A 23 -8.95 -13.86 -4.83
N PRO A 24 -10.01 -14.65 -5.08
CA PRO A 24 -11.39 -14.22 -4.82
C PRO A 24 -11.64 -13.75 -3.37
N MET A 25 -11.01 -14.42 -2.39
CA MET A 25 -11.09 -14.05 -0.98
C MET A 25 -10.44 -12.70 -0.68
N GLU A 26 -9.33 -12.40 -1.36
CA GLU A 26 -8.65 -11.12 -1.25
C GLU A 26 -9.50 -10.01 -1.88
N ILE A 27 -10.17 -10.27 -3.01
CA ILE A 27 -11.13 -9.32 -3.61
C ILE A 27 -12.26 -9.00 -2.62
N ALA A 28 -12.83 -9.99 -1.93
CA ALA A 28 -13.86 -9.74 -0.93
C ALA A 28 -13.35 -8.89 0.26
N THR A 29 -12.10 -9.12 0.65
CA THR A 29 -11.43 -8.30 1.69
C THR A 29 -11.24 -6.86 1.22
N LEU A 30 -10.79 -6.65 -0.03
CA LEU A 30 -10.64 -5.33 -0.63
C LEU A 30 -11.98 -4.57 -0.71
N VAL A 31 -13.05 -5.26 -1.07
CA VAL A 31 -14.42 -4.68 -1.07
C VAL A 31 -14.79 -4.19 0.33
N SER A 32 -14.58 -5.02 1.35
CA SER A 32 -14.87 -4.65 2.74
C SER A 32 -14.06 -3.42 3.18
N MET A 33 -12.78 -3.36 2.82
CA MET A 33 -11.91 -2.21 3.12
C MET A 33 -12.38 -0.92 2.43
N ILE A 34 -12.82 -1.02 1.17
CA ILE A 34 -13.38 0.12 0.42
C ILE A 34 -14.66 0.61 1.11
N GLU A 35 -15.58 -0.28 1.48
CA GLU A 35 -16.84 0.10 2.11
C GLU A 35 -16.65 0.77 3.47
N GLU A 36 -15.72 0.25 4.28
CA GLU A 36 -15.32 0.83 5.57
C GLU A 36 -14.72 2.23 5.38
N ARG A 37 -13.84 2.41 4.37
CA ARG A 37 -13.25 3.71 4.08
C ARG A 37 -14.30 4.72 3.61
N MET A 38 -15.20 4.30 2.71
CA MET A 38 -16.33 5.12 2.28
C MET A 38 -17.21 5.54 3.45
N ALA A 39 -17.47 4.64 4.42
CA ALA A 39 -18.24 4.97 5.63
C ALA A 39 -17.54 6.05 6.46
N LYS A 40 -16.23 5.89 6.71
CA LYS A 40 -15.42 6.87 7.46
C LYS A 40 -15.39 8.23 6.78
N ILE A 41 -15.31 8.28 5.45
CA ILE A 41 -15.34 9.55 4.71
C ILE A 41 -16.73 10.19 4.77
N ALA A 42 -17.80 9.39 4.67
CA ALA A 42 -19.17 9.88 4.81
C ALA A 42 -19.38 10.54 6.18
N ASP A 43 -18.97 9.87 7.26
CA ASP A 43 -19.08 10.38 8.62
C ASP A 43 -18.29 11.67 8.84
N LYS A 44 -17.08 11.76 8.28
CA LYS A 44 -16.21 12.94 8.42
C LYS A 44 -16.67 14.15 7.62
N THR A 45 -17.25 13.94 6.44
CA THR A 45 -17.51 15.00 5.47
C THR A 45 -18.98 15.36 5.34
N GLY A 46 -19.88 14.55 5.90
CA GLY A 46 -21.33 14.66 5.68
C GLY A 46 -21.75 14.34 4.23
N THR A 47 -20.86 13.78 3.41
CA THR A 47 -21.14 13.44 2.01
C THR A 47 -21.96 12.15 1.93
N ILE A 48 -23.09 12.19 1.23
CA ILE A 48 -24.00 11.05 1.04
C ILE A 48 -23.91 10.47 -0.38
N ASP A 49 -23.32 11.22 -1.32
CA ASP A 49 -23.20 10.81 -2.71
C ASP A 49 -22.18 9.67 -2.88
N THR A 50 -22.66 8.52 -3.33
CA THR A 50 -21.85 7.29 -3.45
C THR A 50 -20.68 7.43 -4.41
N LEU A 51 -20.86 8.14 -5.53
CA LEU A 51 -19.80 8.33 -6.53
C LEU A 51 -18.68 9.21 -5.96
N LYS A 52 -19.07 10.31 -5.30
CA LYS A 52 -18.12 11.21 -4.64
C LYS A 52 -17.35 10.49 -3.53
N LEU A 53 -18.02 9.68 -2.71
CA LEU A 53 -17.37 8.86 -1.70
C LEU A 53 -16.40 7.84 -2.31
N ALA A 54 -16.74 7.24 -3.45
CA ALA A 54 -15.87 6.28 -4.14
C ALA A 54 -14.62 6.96 -4.70
N ILE A 55 -14.75 8.14 -5.32
CA ILE A 55 -13.61 8.93 -5.82
C ILE A 55 -12.71 9.35 -4.66
N MET A 56 -13.27 9.86 -3.57
CA MET A 56 -12.49 10.26 -2.39
C MET A 56 -11.76 9.07 -1.76
N THR A 57 -12.42 7.91 -1.69
CA THR A 57 -11.81 6.67 -1.21
C THR A 57 -10.65 6.23 -2.09
N ALA A 58 -10.82 6.28 -3.43
CA ALA A 58 -9.75 5.98 -4.37
C ALA A 58 -8.56 6.95 -4.22
N MET A 59 -8.83 8.24 -4.01
CA MET A 59 -7.78 9.24 -3.75
C MET A 59 -7.02 8.97 -2.45
N GLU A 60 -7.70 8.60 -1.36
CA GLU A 60 -7.03 8.23 -0.10
C GLU A 60 -6.13 7.01 -0.28
N PHE A 61 -6.60 5.95 -0.95
CA PHE A 61 -5.77 4.77 -1.23
C PHE A 61 -4.59 5.09 -2.16
N ALA A 62 -4.79 5.89 -3.19
CA ALA A 62 -3.70 6.32 -4.08
C ALA A 62 -2.65 7.15 -3.31
N ALA A 63 -3.08 8.04 -2.42
CA ALA A 63 -2.20 8.82 -1.56
C ALA A 63 -1.42 7.92 -0.59
N GLU A 64 -2.07 6.93 0.03
CA GLU A 64 -1.39 5.95 0.90
C GLU A 64 -0.30 5.19 0.13
N VAL A 65 -0.58 4.73 -1.09
CA VAL A 65 0.41 4.02 -1.92
C VAL A 65 1.56 4.94 -2.32
N TYR A 66 1.25 6.17 -2.74
CA TYR A 66 2.25 7.18 -3.10
C TYR A 66 3.19 7.50 -1.91
N LEU A 67 2.62 7.74 -0.73
CA LEU A 67 3.38 8.03 0.48
C LEU A 67 4.18 6.82 0.98
N LYS A 68 3.63 5.60 0.89
CA LYS A 68 4.38 4.37 1.19
C LYS A 68 5.60 4.20 0.27
N GLY A 69 5.46 4.48 -1.02
CA GLY A 69 6.57 4.47 -1.97
C GLY A 69 7.64 5.52 -1.66
N SER A 70 7.23 6.75 -1.34
CA SER A 70 8.13 7.83 -0.94
C SER A 70 8.90 7.51 0.35
N ASN A 71 8.21 7.01 1.37
CA ASN A 71 8.81 6.62 2.65
C ASN A 71 9.69 5.37 2.54
N ALA A 72 9.37 4.43 1.65
CA ALA A 72 10.22 3.27 1.38
C ALA A 72 11.58 3.67 0.79
N GLY A 73 11.63 4.70 -0.06
CA GLY A 73 12.88 5.28 -0.56
C GLY A 73 13.74 5.86 0.57
N ALA A 74 13.12 6.64 1.46
CA ALA A 74 13.81 7.22 2.62
C ALA A 74 14.35 6.15 3.58
N LYS A 75 13.56 5.11 3.86
CA LYS A 75 13.96 4.00 4.74
C LYS A 75 15.08 3.16 4.13
N ARG A 76 15.01 2.87 2.83
CA ARG A 76 16.08 2.16 2.11
C ARG A 76 17.40 2.93 2.14
N GLN A 77 17.35 4.25 1.96
CA GLN A 77 18.54 5.10 2.04
C GLN A 77 19.15 5.12 3.45
N GLU A 78 18.32 5.08 4.49
CA GLU A 78 18.78 4.96 5.88
C GLU A 78 19.44 3.59 6.15
N GLU A 79 18.85 2.52 5.64
CA GLU A 79 19.40 1.16 5.74
C GLU A 79 20.74 1.03 4.99
N GLU A 80 20.86 1.59 3.78
CA GLU A 80 22.10 1.63 3.02
C GLU A 80 23.21 2.39 3.77
N ARG A 81 22.90 3.55 4.37
CA ARG A 81 23.87 4.29 5.20
C ARG A 81 24.35 3.49 6.41
N LYS A 82 23.45 2.76 7.08
CA LYS A 82 23.83 1.90 8.22
C LYS A 82 24.74 0.76 7.78
N VAL A 83 24.51 0.18 6.59
CA VAL A 83 25.39 -0.84 6.02
C VAL A 83 26.78 -0.25 5.74
N ASP A 84 26.86 0.93 5.13
CA ASP A 84 28.14 1.61 4.87
C ASP A 84 28.90 1.93 6.16
N GLU A 85 28.22 2.39 7.20
CA GLU A 85 28.83 2.62 8.52
C GLU A 85 29.36 1.32 9.16
N LEU A 86 28.65 0.21 9.00
CA LEU A 86 29.08 -1.10 9.51
C LEU A 86 30.30 -1.61 8.73
N ILE A 87 30.33 -1.42 7.40
CA ILE A 87 31.49 -1.73 6.56
C ILE A 87 32.70 -0.93 7.01
N LEU A 88 32.54 0.38 7.23
CA LEU A 88 33.62 1.24 7.72
C LEU A 88 34.14 0.81 9.10
N LYS A 89 33.26 0.44 10.03
CA LYS A 89 33.67 -0.08 11.35
C LYS A 89 34.45 -1.38 11.23
N LEU A 90 34.02 -2.29 10.35
CA LEU A 90 34.70 -3.55 10.06
C LEU A 90 36.08 -3.30 9.45
N GLN A 91 36.18 -2.43 8.45
CA GLN A 91 37.45 -2.05 7.82
C GLN A 91 38.42 -1.44 8.84
N ASN A 92 37.95 -0.51 9.68
CA ASN A 92 38.77 0.10 10.73
C ASN A 92 39.25 -0.94 11.76
N SER A 93 38.42 -1.92 12.09
CA SER A 93 38.78 -2.99 13.02
C SER A 93 39.80 -3.95 12.43
N LEU A 94 39.66 -4.30 11.14
CA LEU A 94 40.63 -5.13 10.42
C LEU A 94 41.97 -4.41 10.23
N SER A 95 41.96 -3.15 9.81
CA SER A 95 43.17 -2.35 9.60
C SER A 95 43.90 -2.04 10.92
N GLY A 96 43.18 -1.86 12.02
CA GLY A 96 43.76 -1.71 13.36
C GLY A 96 44.38 -3.00 13.92
N THR A 97 44.03 -4.17 13.37
CA THR A 97 44.56 -5.48 13.79
C THR A 97 45.80 -5.90 12.97
N LEU A 98 46.04 -5.27 11.81
CA LEU A 98 47.16 -5.56 10.91
C LEU A 98 48.46 -4.79 11.22
N ILE A 99 48.50 -4.00 12.29
CA ILE A 99 49.71 -3.31 12.78
C ILE A 99 49.97 -3.70 14.24
N LYS A 100 50.34 -4.95 14.48
CA LYS A 100 51.06 -5.41 15.69
C LYS A 100 51.93 -6.60 15.35
#